data_AF-A0A1E5NI60-F1
#
_entry.id   AF-A0A1E5NI60-F1
#
_cell.length_a   1.000
_cell.length_b   1.000
_cell.length_c   1.000
_cell.angle_alpha   90.00
_cell.angle_beta   90.00
_cell.angle_gamma   90.00
#
_symmetry.space_group_name_H-M   'P 1'
#
loop_
_entity.id
_entity.type
_entity.pdbx_description
1 polymer ?
#
loop_
_entity_poly.entity_id
_entity_poly.type
_entity_poly.pdbx_seq_one_letter_code
_entity_poly.pdbx_strand_id
1 'polypeptide(L)'
;MKKLLFIFSLLIFVIACKSTPTNTTPEDVVIADDPPAVEEEKPKPEEVVADTNMESDTQTLTSSSEELYLPVNTSIRDTERGRILETTPKVIFKFVETNMPASAEMSFNQVIEFLEKNPNVNIVLEAHTSNRGKAYPYNYNLSVVRAKNGKVYLLAKGIPSERVMESPLGEAIPEYPTQNELRRYEFVIIANDEDLVKYNTYISNLDVRKESTYQGN
;
A
#
# COMPACT_ATOMS: atom_id res chain seq x y z
N MET A 1 -36.48 -32.04 -73.89
CA MET A 1 -35.46 -32.96 -73.37
C MET A 1 -34.30 -32.12 -72.80
N LYS A 2 -33.95 -32.38 -71.54
CA LYS A 2 -32.99 -31.63 -70.71
C LYS A 2 -31.55 -31.79 -71.23
N LYS A 3 -30.76 -30.72 -71.23
CA LYS A 3 -29.32 -30.80 -70.97
C LYS A 3 -28.94 -29.77 -69.92
N LEU A 4 -28.59 -30.31 -68.77
CA LEU A 4 -28.10 -29.70 -67.56
C LEU A 4 -26.59 -29.48 -67.73
N LEU A 5 -26.09 -28.26 -67.55
CA LEU A 5 -24.66 -28.03 -67.35
C LEU A 5 -24.45 -27.12 -66.14
N PHE A 6 -23.86 -27.71 -65.11
CA PHE A 6 -23.39 -27.05 -63.89
C PHE A 6 -22.25 -26.09 -64.24
N ILE A 7 -22.33 -24.83 -63.80
CA ILE A 7 -21.15 -23.96 -63.69
C ILE A 7 -20.98 -23.60 -62.21
N PHE A 8 -19.80 -23.95 -61.72
CA PHE A 8 -19.33 -23.86 -60.37
C PHE A 8 -19.10 -22.40 -59.93
N SER A 9 -19.43 -22.17 -58.66
CA SER A 9 -19.10 -21.00 -57.84
C SER A 9 -17.64 -20.52 -57.97
N LEU A 10 -17.44 -19.20 -58.00
CA LEU A 10 -16.40 -18.55 -57.17
C LEU A 10 -16.69 -17.05 -56.98
N LEU A 11 -17.35 -16.71 -55.89
CA LEU A 11 -17.44 -15.35 -55.34
C LEU A 11 -16.08 -14.99 -54.69
N ILE A 12 -15.28 -14.16 -55.36
CA ILE A 12 -14.10 -13.53 -54.75
C ILE A 12 -14.50 -12.13 -54.29
N PHE A 13 -14.79 -11.98 -53.00
CA PHE A 13 -14.90 -10.69 -52.33
C PHE A 13 -13.49 -10.12 -52.11
N VAL A 14 -13.18 -9.02 -52.79
CA VAL A 14 -11.96 -8.24 -52.52
C VAL A 14 -12.24 -7.36 -51.30
N ILE A 15 -11.90 -7.85 -50.12
CA ILE A 15 -11.98 -7.08 -48.87
C ILE A 15 -10.76 -6.17 -48.79
N ALA A 16 -11.02 -4.88 -48.68
CA ALA A 16 -10.05 -3.83 -48.49
C ALA A 16 -9.19 -4.07 -47.24
N CYS A 17 -7.86 -4.09 -47.43
CA CYS A 17 -6.89 -4.02 -46.35
C CYS A 17 -6.99 -2.64 -45.67
N LYS A 18 -7.67 -2.59 -44.52
CA LYS A 18 -7.54 -1.48 -43.57
C LYS A 18 -6.38 -1.82 -42.64
N SER A 19 -5.38 -0.95 -42.62
CA SER A 19 -4.23 -0.96 -41.73
C SER A 19 -4.64 -1.10 -40.26
N THR A 20 -3.89 -1.95 -39.56
CA THR A 20 -3.92 -2.36 -38.14
C THR A 20 -4.02 -1.20 -37.13
N PRO A 21 -4.43 -1.52 -35.90
CA PRO A 21 -3.43 -1.44 -34.84
C PRO A 21 -3.31 -2.75 -34.06
N THR A 22 -2.07 -3.20 -33.96
CA THR A 22 -1.58 -4.30 -33.14
C THR A 22 -1.84 -3.98 -31.68
N ASN A 23 -2.45 -4.92 -30.95
CA ASN A 23 -2.64 -4.80 -29.52
C ASN A 23 -1.29 -4.65 -28.81
N THR A 24 -1.25 -3.59 -28.01
CA THR A 24 -0.15 -3.01 -27.27
C THR A 24 0.29 -3.88 -26.10
N THR A 25 1.60 -4.12 -26.01
CA THR A 25 2.29 -4.19 -24.72
C THR A 25 2.30 -2.78 -24.13
N PRO A 26 1.86 -2.54 -22.88
CA PRO A 26 2.27 -1.34 -22.17
C PRO A 26 3.64 -1.62 -21.56
N GLU A 27 4.68 -1.43 -22.38
CA GLU A 27 5.87 -0.75 -21.87
C GLU A 27 5.44 0.72 -21.63
N ASP A 28 5.99 1.37 -20.62
CA ASP A 28 5.61 2.70 -20.09
C ASP A 28 4.62 2.71 -18.93
N VAL A 29 5.09 2.22 -17.77
CA VAL A 29 4.81 2.97 -16.54
C VAL A 29 5.63 4.25 -16.65
N VAL A 30 4.96 5.37 -16.94
CA VAL A 30 5.58 6.69 -16.94
C VAL A 30 6.15 6.95 -15.54
N ILE A 31 7.47 6.89 -15.44
CA ILE A 31 8.24 7.35 -14.30
C ILE A 31 8.09 8.87 -14.31
N ALA A 32 7.38 9.43 -13.33
CA ALA A 32 7.48 10.85 -13.06
C ALA A 32 8.92 11.13 -12.61
N ASP A 33 9.59 12.07 -13.28
CA ASP A 33 10.97 12.46 -13.02
C ASP A 33 11.25 12.61 -11.52
N ASP A 34 12.41 12.11 -11.10
CA ASP A 34 12.93 12.26 -9.74
C ASP A 34 12.84 13.73 -9.31
N PRO A 35 12.27 14.04 -8.12
CA PRO A 35 12.41 15.37 -7.57
C PRO A 35 13.90 15.67 -7.37
N PRO A 36 14.38 16.89 -7.68
CA PRO A 36 15.79 17.22 -7.62
C PRO A 36 16.33 16.99 -6.21
N ALA A 37 17.50 16.36 -6.13
CA ALA A 37 18.24 16.16 -4.90
C ALA A 37 18.37 17.48 -4.14
N VAL A 38 17.75 17.54 -2.97
CA VAL A 38 18.03 18.60 -1.99
C VAL A 38 19.39 18.26 -1.41
N GLU A 39 20.40 19.09 -1.69
CA GLU A 39 21.70 19.02 -1.04
C GLU A 39 21.52 19.15 0.47
N GLU A 40 21.82 18.09 1.21
CA GLU A 40 21.90 18.14 2.66
C GLU A 40 23.16 18.89 3.08
N GLU A 41 22.96 20.09 3.65
CA GLU A 41 24.01 20.85 4.31
C GLU A 41 24.33 20.20 5.67
N LYS A 42 25.56 19.69 5.84
CA LYS A 42 26.03 19.10 7.10
C LYS A 42 26.14 20.16 8.19
N PRO A 43 25.48 20.02 9.36
CA PRO A 43 25.86 20.80 10.52
C PRO A 43 27.14 20.25 11.16
N LYS A 44 28.04 21.19 11.50
CA LYS A 44 29.32 21.01 12.19
C LYS A 44 29.08 20.66 13.68
N PRO A 45 29.90 19.80 14.32
CA PRO A 45 29.68 19.40 15.70
C PRO A 45 30.10 20.50 16.68
N GLU A 46 29.19 20.91 17.56
CA GLU A 46 29.50 21.65 18.79
C GLU A 46 29.65 20.66 19.95
N GLU A 47 30.76 20.80 20.68
CA GLU A 47 31.05 20.09 21.93
C GLU A 47 30.05 20.47 23.03
N VAL A 48 29.48 19.48 23.71
CA VAL A 48 28.82 19.71 25.00
C VAL A 48 29.46 18.79 26.04
N VAL A 49 30.05 19.48 27.01
CA VAL A 49 30.73 18.98 28.21
C VAL A 49 29.77 18.20 29.12
N ALA A 50 30.33 17.16 29.73
CA ALA A 50 29.70 16.31 30.72
C ALA A 50 29.44 17.06 32.03
N ASP A 51 28.29 16.80 32.66
CA ASP A 51 28.23 16.64 34.12
C ASP A 51 27.00 15.82 34.56
N THR A 52 27.30 14.59 34.98
CA THR A 52 26.96 13.91 36.24
C THR A 52 25.53 13.98 36.85
N ASN A 53 25.08 12.77 37.26
CA ASN A 53 24.01 12.39 38.20
C ASN A 53 22.59 12.20 37.63
N MET A 54 22.21 10.93 37.47
CA MET A 54 20.82 10.51 37.33
C MET A 54 20.57 9.37 38.31
N GLU A 55 19.91 9.71 39.42
CA GLU A 55 19.38 8.75 40.39
C GLU A 55 18.32 7.86 39.72
N SER A 56 18.41 6.57 40.03
CA SER A 56 17.53 5.51 39.57
C SER A 56 16.22 5.56 40.36
N ASP A 57 15.30 6.42 39.95
CA ASP A 57 13.89 6.25 40.31
C ASP A 57 13.24 5.30 39.31
N THR A 58 13.15 4.04 39.70
CA THR A 58 12.33 3.02 39.05
C THR A 58 10.87 3.40 39.24
N GLN A 59 10.37 4.31 38.41
CA GLN A 59 8.95 4.60 38.32
C GLN A 59 8.31 3.49 37.47
N THR A 60 7.56 2.63 38.14
CA THR A 60 6.67 1.65 37.53
C THR A 60 5.74 2.36 36.55
N LEU A 61 6.06 2.25 35.26
CA LEU A 61 5.24 2.64 34.13
C LEU A 61 3.99 1.75 34.13
N THR A 62 2.94 2.23 34.76
CA THR A 62 1.59 1.71 34.55
C THR A 62 1.18 2.14 33.14
N SER A 63 1.26 1.22 32.17
CA SER A 63 0.79 1.45 30.80
C SER A 63 -0.72 1.70 30.84
N SER A 64 -1.14 2.96 30.95
CA SER A 64 -2.50 3.34 30.62
C SER A 64 -2.61 3.22 29.10
N SER A 65 -3.07 2.07 28.61
CA SER A 65 -3.47 1.94 27.21
C SER A 65 -4.57 2.97 26.98
N GLU A 66 -4.25 4.07 26.31
CA GLU A 66 -5.25 5.05 25.90
C GLU A 66 -6.33 4.32 25.11
N GLU A 67 -7.58 4.43 25.56
CA GLU A 67 -8.71 3.80 24.90
C GLU A 67 -8.96 4.54 23.58
N LEU A 68 -8.70 3.84 22.47
CA LEU A 68 -8.87 4.40 21.14
C LEU A 68 -10.34 4.42 20.74
N TYR A 69 -10.81 5.55 20.22
CA TYR A 69 -12.10 5.60 19.53
C TYR A 69 -12.06 4.75 18.27
N LEU A 70 -13.07 3.91 18.04
CA LEU A 70 -13.24 3.10 16.82
C LEU A 70 -14.51 3.52 16.06
N PRO A 71 -14.40 3.92 14.78
CA PRO A 71 -15.55 4.14 13.92
C PRO A 71 -16.44 2.90 13.78
N VAL A 72 -17.69 3.12 13.39
CA VAL A 72 -18.63 2.02 13.15
C VAL A 72 -18.09 1.08 12.06
N ASN A 73 -18.25 -0.22 12.29
CA ASN A 73 -17.75 -1.31 11.42
C ASN A 73 -16.23 -1.34 11.25
N THR A 74 -15.50 -0.94 12.30
CA THR A 74 -14.06 -1.15 12.41
C THR A 74 -13.70 -2.04 13.58
N SER A 75 -12.53 -2.67 13.52
CA SER A 75 -11.96 -3.47 14.60
C SER A 75 -10.45 -3.29 14.65
N ILE A 76 -9.83 -3.72 15.75
CA ILE A 76 -8.37 -3.81 15.85
C ILE A 76 -7.97 -5.28 15.72
N ARG A 77 -6.98 -5.54 14.86
CA ARG A 77 -6.30 -6.83 14.74
C ARG A 77 -4.87 -6.72 15.23
N ASP A 78 -4.51 -7.49 16.24
CA ASP A 78 -3.12 -7.58 16.73
C ASP A 78 -2.27 -8.45 15.81
N THR A 79 -1.06 -7.97 15.52
CA THR A 79 -0.06 -8.67 14.72
C THR A 79 1.34 -8.52 15.33
N GLU A 80 2.30 -9.25 14.76
CA GLU A 80 3.72 -9.13 15.13
C GLU A 80 4.26 -7.71 14.88
N ARG A 81 3.74 -7.00 13.87
CA ARG A 81 4.21 -5.65 13.51
C ARG A 81 3.44 -4.51 14.16
N GLY A 82 2.34 -4.79 14.84
CA GLY A 82 1.53 -3.77 15.52
C GLY A 82 0.03 -4.05 15.47
N ARG A 83 -0.75 -3.07 15.93
CA ARG A 83 -2.21 -3.07 15.87
C ARG A 83 -2.66 -2.53 14.53
N ILE A 84 -3.55 -3.26 13.85
CA ILE A 84 -4.08 -2.87 12.55
C ILE A 84 -5.53 -2.42 12.71
N LEU A 85 -5.86 -1.23 12.25
CA LEU A 85 -7.23 -0.77 12.10
C LEU A 85 -7.86 -1.48 10.89
N GLU A 86 -8.76 -2.42 11.15
CA GLU A 86 -9.52 -3.11 10.11
C GLU A 86 -10.77 -2.30 9.75
N THR A 87 -10.90 -1.97 8.46
CA THR A 87 -12.06 -1.28 7.90
C THR A 87 -13.04 -2.25 7.26
N THR A 88 -14.32 -1.91 7.26
CA THR A 88 -15.35 -2.64 6.53
C THR A 88 -16.11 -1.67 5.62
N PRO A 89 -15.99 -1.79 4.28
CA PRO A 89 -15.25 -2.82 3.54
C PRO A 89 -13.73 -2.68 3.66
N LYS A 90 -13.00 -3.72 3.23
CA LYS A 90 -11.55 -3.61 2.97
C LYS A 90 -11.29 -2.90 1.65
N VAL A 91 -10.14 -2.23 1.54
CA VAL A 91 -9.65 -1.70 0.27
C VAL A 91 -8.89 -2.80 -0.46
N ILE A 92 -9.49 -3.33 -1.52
CA ILE A 92 -8.90 -4.42 -2.32
C ILE A 92 -8.74 -3.96 -3.77
N PHE A 93 -7.51 -4.01 -4.26
CA PHE A 93 -7.17 -3.65 -5.63
C PHE A 93 -7.43 -4.81 -6.59
N LYS A 94 -7.79 -4.46 -7.83
CA LYS A 94 -7.65 -5.39 -8.95
C LYS A 94 -6.17 -5.60 -9.28
N PHE A 95 -5.87 -6.60 -10.10
CA PHE A 95 -4.50 -6.85 -10.55
C PHE A 95 -3.94 -5.63 -11.28
N VAL A 96 -2.68 -5.29 -10.99
CA VAL A 96 -1.90 -4.20 -11.61
C VAL A 96 -2.43 -2.78 -11.36
N GLU A 97 -3.69 -2.60 -10.95
CA GLU A 97 -4.28 -1.28 -10.73
C GLU A 97 -3.62 -0.49 -9.60
N THR A 98 -3.38 0.80 -9.83
CA THR A 98 -2.94 1.77 -8.82
C THR A 98 -4.05 2.72 -8.39
N ASN A 99 -5.12 2.83 -9.19
CA ASN A 99 -6.27 3.67 -8.90
C ASN A 99 -7.01 3.17 -7.67
N MET A 100 -7.52 4.11 -6.87
CA MET A 100 -8.29 3.82 -5.67
C MET A 100 -9.55 3.00 -6.03
N PRO A 101 -9.75 1.82 -5.42
CA PRO A 101 -10.94 1.01 -5.65
C PRO A 101 -12.21 1.74 -5.23
N ALA A 102 -13.37 1.33 -5.77
CA ALA A 102 -14.66 1.92 -5.38
C ALA A 102 -14.97 1.77 -3.88
N SER A 103 -14.45 0.72 -3.22
CA SER A 103 -14.60 0.55 -1.77
C SER A 103 -13.74 1.52 -0.95
N ALA A 104 -12.74 2.16 -1.56
CA ALA A 104 -11.77 2.97 -0.85
C ALA A 104 -12.40 4.18 -0.15
N GLU A 105 -13.42 4.80 -0.73
CA GLU A 105 -14.05 5.97 -0.12
C GLU A 105 -14.61 5.66 1.28
N MET A 106 -15.36 4.57 1.42
CA MET A 106 -15.95 4.18 2.70
C MET A 106 -14.87 3.81 3.74
N SER A 107 -13.89 3.01 3.34
CA SER A 107 -12.78 2.60 4.22
C SER A 107 -11.93 3.79 4.66
N PHE A 108 -11.60 4.70 3.74
CA PHE A 108 -10.80 5.88 4.08
C PHE A 108 -11.59 6.88 4.93
N ASN A 109 -12.91 6.99 4.76
CA ASN A 109 -13.72 7.80 5.66
C ASN A 109 -13.68 7.25 7.11
N GLN A 110 -13.65 5.93 7.28
CA GLN A 110 -13.43 5.33 8.61
C GLN A 110 -12.04 5.68 9.16
N VAL A 111 -10.98 5.60 8.34
CA VAL A 111 -9.62 5.99 8.78
C VAL A 111 -9.54 7.47 9.14
N ILE A 112 -10.20 8.35 8.37
CA ILE A 112 -10.26 9.78 8.63
C ILE A 112 -10.96 10.05 9.96
N GLU A 113 -12.15 9.46 10.17
CA GLU A 113 -12.89 9.60 11.42
C GLU A 113 -12.07 9.08 12.61
N PHE A 114 -11.38 7.95 12.45
CA PHE A 114 -10.47 7.42 13.48
C PHE A 114 -9.37 8.43 13.83
N LEU A 115 -8.69 9.01 12.84
CA LEU A 115 -7.62 9.98 13.07
C LEU A 115 -8.15 11.29 13.67
N GLU A 116 -9.33 11.75 13.27
CA GLU A 116 -9.97 12.95 13.81
C GLU A 116 -10.36 12.79 15.29
N LYS A 117 -10.86 11.60 15.66
CA LYS A 117 -11.27 11.31 17.05
C LYS A 117 -10.13 10.89 17.96
N ASN A 118 -9.00 10.46 17.40
CA ASN A 118 -7.77 10.12 18.12
C ASN A 118 -6.63 11.05 17.70
N PRO A 119 -6.60 12.34 18.15
CA PRO A 119 -5.70 13.36 17.60
C PRO A 119 -4.20 13.09 17.80
N ASN A 120 -3.84 12.29 18.81
CA ASN A 120 -2.44 11.95 19.12
C ASN A 120 -1.94 10.70 18.37
N VAL A 121 -2.81 10.05 17.59
CA VAL A 121 -2.48 8.80 16.90
C VAL A 121 -1.97 9.08 15.49
N ASN A 122 -0.91 8.40 15.09
CA ASN A 122 -0.46 8.35 13.70
C ASN A 122 -0.80 7.00 13.09
N ILE A 123 -0.69 6.90 11.77
CA ILE A 123 -0.77 5.62 11.08
C ILE A 123 0.41 5.38 10.15
N VAL A 124 0.74 4.11 9.97
CA VAL A 124 1.46 3.64 8.79
C VAL A 124 0.43 3.09 7.79
N LEU A 125 0.42 3.68 6.60
CA LEU A 125 -0.36 3.21 5.46
C LEU A 125 0.49 2.23 4.66
N GLU A 126 0.22 0.95 4.85
CA GLU A 126 0.88 -0.13 4.13
C GLU A 126 0.19 -0.42 2.82
N ALA A 127 0.95 -0.51 1.73
CA ALA A 127 0.46 -0.92 0.43
C ALA A 127 1.03 -2.28 0.02
N HIS A 128 0.12 -3.21 -0.30
CA HIS A 128 0.46 -4.59 -0.63
C HIS A 128 0.01 -4.95 -2.06
N THR A 129 0.69 -5.92 -2.66
CA THR A 129 0.38 -6.47 -3.99
C THR A 129 0.09 -7.96 -3.95
N SER A 130 -0.20 -8.55 -5.11
CA SER A 130 -0.24 -10.01 -5.21
C SER A 130 1.16 -10.57 -5.07
N ASN A 131 1.28 -11.83 -4.63
CA ASN A 131 2.50 -12.62 -4.72
C ASN A 131 2.67 -13.32 -6.09
N ARG A 132 1.91 -12.88 -7.09
CA ARG A 132 1.96 -13.39 -8.46
C ARG A 132 2.69 -12.36 -9.32
N GLY A 133 3.49 -12.85 -10.26
CA GLY A 133 4.28 -12.02 -11.16
C GLY A 133 5.69 -11.78 -10.64
N LYS A 134 6.33 -10.71 -11.10
CA LYS A 134 7.68 -10.34 -10.67
C LYS A 134 7.60 -9.63 -9.31
N ALA A 135 8.20 -10.21 -8.29
CA ALA A 135 8.27 -9.65 -6.94
C ALA A 135 8.99 -8.30 -6.93
N TYR A 136 10.29 -8.30 -7.20
CA TYR A 136 11.11 -7.09 -7.25
C TYR A 136 11.67 -6.88 -8.67
N PRO A 137 11.73 -5.64 -9.18
CA PRO A 137 11.23 -4.40 -8.57
C PRO A 137 9.73 -4.13 -8.83
N TYR A 138 9.06 -4.98 -9.63
CA TYR A 138 7.74 -4.64 -10.18
C TYR A 138 6.64 -4.51 -9.11
N ASN A 139 6.40 -5.55 -8.31
CA ASN A 139 5.36 -5.50 -7.26
C ASN A 139 5.71 -4.46 -6.18
N TYR A 140 6.99 -4.27 -5.87
CA TYR A 140 7.43 -3.20 -4.98
C TYR A 140 7.08 -1.81 -5.53
N ASN A 141 7.44 -1.49 -6.78
CA ASN A 141 7.12 -0.21 -7.40
C ASN A 141 5.60 0.02 -7.52
N LEU A 142 4.84 -1.04 -7.78
CA LEU A 142 3.38 -0.98 -7.77
C LEU A 142 2.84 -0.57 -6.38
N SER A 143 3.40 -1.12 -5.29
CA SER A 143 3.03 -0.69 -3.93
C SER A 143 3.47 0.74 -3.60
N VAL A 144 4.60 1.23 -4.14
CA VAL A 144 5.05 2.62 -3.95
C VAL A 144 3.99 3.60 -4.47
N VAL A 145 3.51 3.38 -5.69
CA VAL A 145 2.48 4.24 -6.28
C VAL A 145 1.17 4.16 -5.49
N ARG A 146 0.78 2.98 -5.01
CA ARG A 146 -0.40 2.82 -4.15
C ARG A 146 -0.24 3.58 -2.83
N ALA A 147 0.84 3.37 -2.09
CA ALA A 147 1.07 4.05 -0.82
C ALA A 147 0.98 5.58 -0.96
N LYS A 148 1.61 6.13 -2.01
CA LYS A 148 1.51 7.55 -2.37
C LYS A 148 0.08 8.00 -2.65
N ASN A 149 -0.68 7.25 -3.46
CA ASN A 149 -2.09 7.57 -3.74
C ASN A 149 -2.95 7.57 -2.47
N GLY A 150 -2.73 6.60 -1.57
CA GLY A 150 -3.40 6.54 -0.27
C GLY A 150 -3.08 7.75 0.61
N LYS A 151 -1.81 8.12 0.74
CA LYS A 151 -1.40 9.31 1.49
C LYS A 151 -2.03 10.58 0.88
N VAL A 152 -1.88 10.80 -0.43
CA VAL A 152 -2.47 11.95 -1.12
C VAL A 152 -3.98 12.06 -0.86
N TYR A 153 -4.71 10.93 -0.86
CA TYR A 153 -6.13 10.93 -0.54
C TYR A 153 -6.42 11.45 0.88
N LEU A 154 -5.68 10.97 1.90
CA LEU A 154 -5.85 11.40 3.29
C LEU A 154 -5.52 12.89 3.47
N LEU A 155 -4.44 13.35 2.86
CA LEU A 155 -4.02 14.76 2.91
C LEU A 155 -5.06 15.67 2.26
N ALA A 156 -5.64 15.26 1.13
CA ALA A 156 -6.71 16.00 0.46
C ALA A 156 -8.00 16.10 1.31
N LYS A 157 -8.13 15.26 2.35
CA LYS A 157 -9.22 15.28 3.31
C LYS A 157 -8.87 16.00 4.63
N GLY A 158 -7.69 16.63 4.69
CA GLY A 158 -7.28 17.46 5.81
C GLY A 158 -6.47 16.74 6.89
N ILE A 159 -6.09 15.48 6.69
CA ILE A 159 -5.18 14.79 7.61
C ILE A 159 -3.76 15.36 7.42
N PRO A 160 -3.10 15.85 8.50
CA PRO A 160 -1.73 16.36 8.42
C PRO A 160 -0.74 15.31 7.92
N SER A 161 0.27 15.74 7.15
CA SER A 161 1.22 14.83 6.48
C SER A 161 2.05 14.01 7.47
N GLU A 162 2.40 14.59 8.61
CA GLU A 162 3.13 13.99 9.72
C GLU A 162 2.37 12.85 10.40
N ARG A 163 1.04 12.78 10.23
CA ARG A 163 0.21 11.72 10.81
C ARG A 163 0.10 10.47 9.93
N VAL A 164 0.67 10.50 8.72
CA VAL A 164 0.58 9.41 7.74
C VAL A 164 1.97 9.06 7.22
N MET A 165 2.47 7.90 7.63
CA MET A 165 3.69 7.31 7.09
C MET A 165 3.34 6.33 5.97
N GLU A 166 4.06 6.39 4.84
CA GLU A 166 3.89 5.45 3.73
C GLU A 166 4.77 4.22 3.94
N SER A 167 4.25 3.02 3.67
CA SER A 167 5.03 1.79 3.71
C SER A 167 4.70 0.90 2.50
N PRO A 168 5.49 1.00 1.41
CA PRO A 168 5.35 0.11 0.26
C PRO A 168 6.00 -1.25 0.56
N LEU A 169 5.21 -2.32 0.52
CA LEU A 169 5.66 -3.66 0.93
C LEU A 169 5.70 -4.67 -0.21
N GLY A 170 5.25 -4.30 -1.41
CA GLY A 170 5.09 -5.22 -2.53
C GLY A 170 4.34 -6.49 -2.10
N GLU A 171 4.97 -7.64 -2.28
CA GLU A 171 4.41 -8.95 -1.91
C GLU A 171 5.00 -9.56 -0.64
N ALA A 172 5.77 -8.80 0.14
CA ALA A 172 6.58 -9.32 1.24
C ALA A 172 5.77 -9.98 2.37
N ILE A 173 4.48 -9.62 2.50
CA ILE A 173 3.57 -10.11 3.55
C ILE A 173 2.32 -10.75 2.92
N PRO A 174 2.40 -12.01 2.45
CA PRO A 174 1.27 -12.71 1.82
C PRO A 174 0.29 -13.33 2.84
N GLU A 175 -0.04 -12.60 3.91
CA GLU A 175 -0.79 -13.09 5.08
C GLU A 175 -2.30 -12.90 4.96
N TYR A 176 -2.97 -13.53 4.00
CA TYR A 176 -4.45 -13.56 3.95
C TYR A 176 -5.01 -14.87 3.40
N PRO A 177 -6.25 -15.26 3.75
CA PRO A 177 -6.84 -16.53 3.31
C PRO A 177 -7.09 -16.61 1.81
N THR A 178 -7.24 -15.48 1.12
CA THR A 178 -7.49 -15.43 -0.33
C THR A 178 -6.47 -14.60 -1.08
N GLN A 179 -6.16 -15.03 -2.31
CA GLN A 179 -5.28 -14.33 -3.26
C GLN A 179 -5.73 -12.89 -3.56
N ASN A 180 -7.03 -12.61 -3.44
CA ASN A 180 -7.57 -11.27 -3.67
C ASN A 180 -7.23 -10.33 -2.53
N GLU A 181 -7.30 -10.81 -1.29
CA GLU A 181 -7.01 -10.02 -0.11
C GLU A 181 -5.53 -9.65 0.02
N LEU A 182 -4.63 -10.28 -0.71
CA LEU A 182 -3.22 -9.86 -0.77
C LEU A 182 -3.07 -8.42 -1.29
N ARG A 183 -3.89 -8.00 -2.25
CA ARG A 183 -3.79 -6.69 -2.92
C ARG A 183 -4.59 -5.64 -2.14
N ARG A 184 -4.04 -5.15 -1.04
CA ARG A 184 -4.78 -4.35 -0.05
C ARG A 184 -4.02 -3.12 0.41
N TYR A 185 -4.73 -2.26 1.14
CA TYR A 185 -4.10 -1.43 2.16
C TYR A 185 -4.26 -2.06 3.54
N GLU A 186 -3.33 -1.75 4.43
CA GLU A 186 -3.50 -1.89 5.87
C GLU A 186 -3.09 -0.59 6.58
N PHE A 187 -3.73 -0.32 7.72
CA PHE A 187 -3.51 0.89 8.50
C PHE A 187 -2.97 0.49 9.87
N VAL A 188 -1.66 0.53 10.05
CA VAL A 188 -1.03 0.20 11.34
C VAL A 188 -1.14 1.41 12.25
N ILE A 189 -1.69 1.20 13.44
CA ILE A 189 -1.90 2.25 14.45
C ILE A 189 -0.59 2.50 15.18
N ILE A 190 -0.16 3.76 15.22
CA ILE A 190 0.99 4.24 15.99
C ILE A 190 0.45 5.23 17.03
N ALA A 191 0.09 4.73 18.21
CA ALA A 191 -0.45 5.57 19.29
C ALA A 191 0.65 6.16 20.19
N ASN A 192 1.84 5.56 20.19
CA ASN A 192 2.98 5.97 21.00
C ASN A 192 4.30 5.49 20.38
N ASP A 193 5.41 5.82 21.03
CA ASP A 193 6.75 5.45 20.56
C ASP A 193 7.00 3.94 20.57
N GLU A 194 6.38 3.19 21.49
CA GLU A 194 6.51 1.72 21.53
C GLU A 194 5.88 1.06 20.30
N ASP A 195 4.71 1.54 19.86
CA ASP A 195 4.08 1.10 18.61
C ASP A 195 5.01 1.36 17.41
N LEU A 196 5.66 2.53 17.36
CA LEU A 196 6.59 2.88 16.29
C LEU A 196 7.86 2.01 16.30
N VAL A 197 8.45 1.78 17.47
CA VAL A 197 9.62 0.91 17.64
C VAL A 197 9.29 -0.51 17.22
N LYS A 198 8.14 -1.03 17.64
CA LYS A 198 7.66 -2.37 17.23
C LYS A 198 7.53 -2.47 15.71
N TYR A 199 6.89 -1.48 15.08
CA TYR A 199 6.74 -1.45 13.63
C TYR A 199 8.09 -1.44 12.89
N ASN A 200 8.97 -0.51 13.26
CA ASN A 200 10.28 -0.35 12.62
C ASN A 200 11.16 -1.59 12.80
N THR A 201 11.09 -2.23 13.97
CA THR A 201 11.80 -3.49 14.25
C THR A 201 11.31 -4.59 13.32
N TYR A 202 10.00 -4.75 13.15
CA TYR A 202 9.44 -5.74 12.23
C TYR A 202 9.88 -5.47 10.79
N ILE A 203 9.73 -4.24 10.30
CA ILE A 203 10.09 -3.88 8.92
C ILE A 203 11.59 -4.03 8.65
N SER A 204 12.47 -3.73 9.62
CA SER A 204 13.92 -3.91 9.46
C SER A 204 14.34 -5.36 9.22
N ASN A 205 13.52 -6.32 9.63
CA ASN A 205 13.76 -7.75 9.46
C ASN A 205 13.03 -8.33 8.23
N LEU A 206 12.27 -7.50 7.51
CA LEU A 206 11.50 -7.91 6.33
C LEU A 206 12.31 -7.72 5.04
N ASP A 207 12.52 -8.80 4.30
CA ASP A 207 13.14 -8.75 2.97
C ASP A 207 12.08 -8.50 1.88
N VAL A 208 11.89 -7.24 1.50
CA VAL A 208 10.95 -6.84 0.44
C VAL A 208 11.38 -7.24 -0.97
N ARG A 209 12.62 -7.73 -1.15
CA ARG A 209 13.13 -8.21 -2.44
C ARG A 209 12.92 -9.70 -2.63
N LYS A 210 12.67 -10.44 -1.55
CA LYS A 210 12.46 -11.88 -1.57
C LYS A 210 11.10 -12.21 -2.17
N GLU A 211 11.08 -13.15 -3.11
CA GLU A 211 9.84 -13.71 -3.64
C GLU A 211 9.07 -14.42 -2.53
N SER A 212 7.76 -14.17 -2.46
CA SER A 212 6.92 -14.74 -1.41
C SER A 212 6.09 -15.92 -1.92
N THR A 213 6.10 -17.01 -1.16
CA THR A 213 5.23 -18.16 -1.42
C THR A 213 3.89 -17.94 -0.71
N TYR A 214 2.79 -17.95 -1.44
CA TYR A 214 1.46 -17.91 -0.83
C TYR A 214 1.11 -19.28 -0.26
N GLN A 215 0.76 -19.30 1.03
CA GLN A 215 0.43 -20.50 1.79
C GLN A 215 -1.09 -20.62 2.08
N GLY A 216 -1.92 -19.76 1.49
CA GLY A 216 -3.37 -19.85 1.63
C GLY A 216 -3.97 -20.97 0.76
N ASN A 217 -5.18 -21.39 1.12
CA ASN A 217 -5.91 -22.46 0.44
C ASN A 217 -6.32 -22.11 -1.01
#